data_AF-A0A5D0N0P6-F1
#
_entry.id   AF-A0A5D0N0P6-F1
#
_cell.length_a   1.000
_cell.length_b   1.000
_cell.length_c   1.000
_cell.angle_alpha   90.00
_cell.angle_beta   90.00
_cell.angle_gamma   90.00
#
_symmetry.space_group_name_H-M   'P 1'
#
loop_
_entity.id
_entity.type
_entity.pdbx_description
1 polymer ?
#
loop_
_entity_poly.entity_id
_entity_poly.type
_entity_poly.pdbx_seq_one_letter_code
_entity_poly.pdbx_strand_id
1 'polypeptide(L)'
;MSQAPESAEGTETVETRGDERVDLLRADTNNDGKTDVWVVDTDGDGKADLFQFDTDGDGKVDITMVDIDEDGTPDEVVDGDGGLPPEQTTPTVRV
;
A
#
# COMPACT_ATOMS: atom_id res chain seq x y z
N MET A 1 28.55 -20.71 2.03
CA MET A 1 27.76 -19.49 2.27
C MET A 1 26.70 -19.46 1.18
N SER A 2 25.58 -20.15 1.43
CA SER A 2 24.52 -20.35 0.44
C SER A 2 23.64 -19.11 0.43
N GLN A 3 23.74 -18.28 -0.61
CA GLN A 3 22.65 -17.40 -0.95
C GLN A 3 21.58 -18.27 -1.61
N ALA A 4 20.45 -18.40 -0.93
CA ALA A 4 19.22 -18.80 -1.58
C ALA A 4 18.63 -17.54 -2.21
N PRO A 5 18.50 -17.46 -3.55
CA PRO A 5 17.47 -16.62 -4.13
C PRO A 5 16.19 -17.45 -4.02
N GLU A 6 15.46 -17.33 -2.92
CA GLU A 6 14.09 -17.84 -2.85
C GLU A 6 13.20 -16.86 -3.64
N SER A 7 13.31 -16.96 -4.97
CA SER A 7 12.25 -16.53 -5.88
C SER A 7 11.07 -17.49 -5.72
N ALA A 8 10.14 -17.11 -4.87
CA ALA A 8 8.73 -17.52 -4.87
C ALA A 8 8.07 -16.54 -3.90
N GLU A 9 7.30 -15.55 -4.33
CA GLU A 9 6.08 -15.70 -5.12
C GLU A 9 5.96 -14.57 -6.15
N GLY A 10 5.66 -14.92 -7.40
CA GLY A 10 5.27 -13.96 -8.43
C GLY A 10 3.84 -13.47 -8.21
N THR A 11 3.58 -12.84 -7.07
CA THR A 11 2.57 -11.80 -7.01
C THR A 11 3.18 -10.60 -7.70
N GLU A 12 2.48 -10.01 -8.66
CA GLU A 12 2.87 -8.78 -9.34
C GLU A 12 2.79 -7.66 -8.30
N THR A 13 3.77 -7.62 -7.39
CA THR A 13 3.89 -6.59 -6.37
C THR A 13 4.46 -5.37 -7.07
N VAL A 14 3.74 -4.26 -6.97
CA VAL A 14 4.20 -2.97 -7.47
C VAL A 14 5.59 -2.67 -6.90
N GLU A 15 6.52 -2.22 -7.74
CA GLU A 15 7.91 -1.97 -7.31
C GLU A 15 7.99 -0.60 -6.60
N THR A 16 8.10 -0.62 -5.27
CA THR A 16 8.30 0.58 -4.43
C THR A 16 9.79 0.91 -4.23
N ARG A 17 10.10 2.10 -3.70
CA ARG A 17 11.51 2.52 -3.52
C ARG A 17 12.27 1.70 -2.48
N GLY A 18 11.58 1.20 -1.47
CA GLY A 18 12.14 0.35 -0.43
C GLY A 18 11.21 -0.79 -0.03
N ASP A 19 11.67 -1.57 0.94
CA ASP A 19 10.92 -2.66 1.57
C ASP A 19 10.34 -2.25 2.94
N GLU A 20 10.61 -1.02 3.40
CA GLU A 20 10.03 -0.52 4.65
C GLU A 20 8.55 -0.15 4.42
N ARG A 21 7.72 -0.06 5.45
CA ARG A 21 6.33 0.35 5.26
C ARG A 21 5.94 1.30 6.38
N VAL A 22 5.97 2.59 6.10
CA VAL A 22 5.61 3.65 7.04
C VAL A 22 4.29 4.26 6.61
N ASP A 23 3.21 3.97 7.33
CA ASP A 23 1.94 4.66 7.07
C ASP A 23 2.02 6.12 7.53
N LEU A 24 2.06 7.04 6.57
CA LEU A 24 2.06 8.48 6.81
C LEU A 24 0.65 9.00 7.07
N LEU A 25 -0.33 8.52 6.30
CA LEU A 25 -1.72 8.94 6.42
C LEU A 25 -2.67 7.78 6.18
N ARG A 26 -3.73 7.72 6.97
CA ARG A 26 -4.89 6.89 6.73
C ARG A 26 -6.13 7.75 6.87
N ALA A 27 -6.98 7.77 5.86
CA ALA A 27 -8.21 8.54 5.87
C ALA A 27 -9.41 7.67 5.51
N ASP A 28 -10.47 7.83 6.28
CA ASP A 28 -11.79 7.30 6.00
C ASP A 28 -12.63 8.50 5.49
N THR A 29 -13.01 8.43 4.22
CA THR A 29 -13.71 9.49 3.49
C THR A 29 -15.22 9.27 3.53
N ASN A 30 -15.68 8.01 3.57
CA ASN A 30 -17.09 7.63 3.55
C ASN A 30 -17.73 7.44 4.94
N ASN A 31 -16.94 7.46 6.02
CA ASN A 31 -17.36 7.27 7.42
C ASN A 31 -18.01 5.91 7.68
N ASP A 32 -17.62 4.87 6.93
CA ASP A 32 -18.06 3.48 7.16
C ASP A 32 -17.27 2.80 8.30
N GLY A 33 -16.14 3.38 8.72
CA GLY A 33 -15.24 2.80 9.72
C GLY A 33 -14.17 1.92 9.10
N LYS A 34 -13.97 2.04 7.78
CA LYS A 34 -12.92 1.39 6.98
C LYS A 34 -12.07 2.49 6.38
N THR A 35 -10.75 2.30 6.39
CA THR A 35 -9.88 3.28 5.73
C THR A 35 -10.14 3.23 4.23
N ASP A 36 -10.31 4.38 3.61
CA ASP A 36 -10.50 4.50 2.16
C ASP A 36 -9.21 4.92 1.46
N VAL A 37 -8.30 5.57 2.17
CA VAL A 37 -7.05 6.10 1.61
C VAL A 37 -5.88 5.76 2.50
N TRP A 38 -4.84 5.17 1.93
CA TRP A 38 -3.55 4.96 2.59
C TRP A 38 -2.46 5.69 1.84
N VAL A 39 -1.62 6.38 2.60
CA VAL A 39 -0.42 7.03 2.13
C VAL A 39 0.74 6.42 2.88
N VAL A 40 1.64 5.79 2.15
CA VAL A 40 2.71 4.96 2.67
C VAL A 40 4.03 5.46 2.09
N ASP A 41 5.02 5.52 2.97
CA ASP A 41 6.42 5.77 2.68
C ASP A 41 7.18 4.45 2.83
N THR A 42 7.78 4.00 1.74
CA THR A 42 8.40 2.68 1.63
C THR A 42 9.92 2.73 1.80
N ASP A 43 10.52 3.93 1.83
CA ASP A 43 11.95 4.13 2.04
C ASP A 43 12.32 4.90 3.32
N GLY A 44 11.34 5.49 4.00
CA GLY A 44 11.49 6.09 5.32
C GLY A 44 12.09 7.49 5.29
N ASP A 45 12.10 8.17 4.14
CA ASP A 45 12.60 9.54 4.03
C ASP A 45 11.56 10.59 4.50
N GLY A 46 10.31 10.17 4.70
CA GLY A 46 9.19 11.01 5.11
C GLY A 46 8.37 11.59 3.95
N LYS A 47 8.59 11.14 2.72
CA LYS A 47 7.73 11.38 1.56
C LYS A 47 7.01 10.09 1.20
N ALA A 48 5.79 10.25 0.68
CA ALA A 48 5.00 9.12 0.27
C ALA A 48 5.35 8.75 -1.17
N ASP A 49 5.76 7.51 -1.38
CA ASP A 49 5.94 6.91 -2.70
C ASP A 49 4.82 5.92 -3.03
N LEU A 50 3.99 5.51 -2.06
CA LEU A 50 2.89 4.57 -2.27
C LEU A 50 1.55 5.15 -1.80
N PHE A 51 0.58 5.19 -2.70
CA PHE A 51 -0.77 5.70 -2.45
C PHE A 51 -1.79 4.64 -2.82
N GLN A 52 -2.68 4.30 -1.89
CA GLN A 52 -3.69 3.29 -2.11
C GLN A 52 -5.07 3.87 -1.82
N PHE A 53 -6.03 3.57 -2.68
CA PHE A 53 -7.39 4.08 -2.64
C PHE A 53 -8.39 2.93 -2.75
N ASP A 54 -9.35 2.95 -1.85
CA ASP A 54 -10.58 2.15 -1.87
C ASP A 54 -11.71 3.08 -2.35
N THR A 55 -12.29 2.75 -3.49
CA THR A 55 -13.33 3.54 -4.14
C THR A 55 -14.72 2.93 -3.93
N ASP A 56 -14.81 1.62 -3.66
CA ASP A 56 -16.07 0.90 -3.41
C ASP A 56 -16.54 0.97 -1.94
N GLY A 57 -15.65 1.34 -1.01
CA GLY A 57 -15.84 1.32 0.44
C GLY A 57 -15.82 -0.08 1.05
N ASP A 58 -15.23 -1.08 0.39
CA ASP A 58 -15.31 -2.48 0.83
C ASP A 58 -14.24 -2.84 1.88
N GLY A 59 -13.29 -1.93 2.11
CA GLY A 59 -12.13 -2.08 2.97
C GLY A 59 -10.95 -2.77 2.28
N LYS A 60 -10.95 -2.84 0.95
CA LYS A 60 -9.83 -3.32 0.14
C LYS A 60 -9.42 -2.24 -0.85
N VAL A 61 -8.14 -2.25 -1.19
CA VAL A 61 -7.61 -1.30 -2.15
C VAL A 61 -8.08 -1.67 -3.55
N ASP A 62 -8.73 -0.72 -4.20
CA ASP A 62 -9.19 -0.79 -5.57
C ASP A 62 -8.18 -0.20 -6.55
N ILE A 63 -7.34 0.73 -6.10
CA ILE A 63 -6.35 1.40 -6.93
C ILE A 63 -5.10 1.65 -6.09
N THR A 64 -3.97 1.16 -6.57
CA THR A 64 -2.65 1.44 -6.04
C THR A 64 -1.88 2.32 -7.01
N MET A 65 -1.26 3.38 -6.50
CA MET A 65 -0.41 4.29 -7.25
C MET A 65 0.96 4.36 -6.59
N VAL A 66 2.02 4.32 -7.39
CA VAL A 66 3.40 4.41 -6.91
C VAL A 66 4.10 5.55 -7.62
N ASP A 67 4.76 6.39 -6.85
CA ASP A 67 5.55 7.55 -7.25
C ASP A 67 7.02 7.29 -6.86
N ILE A 68 7.80 6.75 -7.79
CA ILE A 68 9.18 6.30 -7.57
C ILE A 68 10.15 7.49 -7.62
N ASP A 69 9.74 8.63 -8.16
CA ASP A 69 10.59 9.82 -8.29
C ASP A 69 10.20 11.01 -7.39
N GLU A 70 9.09 10.90 -6.66
CA GLU A 70 8.57 11.90 -5.72
C GLU A 70 8.31 13.28 -6.34
N ASP A 71 7.99 13.34 -7.64
CA ASP A 71 7.54 14.58 -8.25
C ASP A 71 6.08 14.91 -7.92
N GLY A 72 5.34 13.98 -7.30
CA GLY A 72 3.92 14.09 -6.99
C GLY A 72 3.01 13.59 -8.12
N THR A 73 3.58 12.98 -9.15
CA THR A 73 2.88 12.26 -10.20
C THR A 73 3.15 10.76 -10.02
N PRO A 74 2.12 9.90 -9.99
CA PRO A 74 2.37 8.47 -9.93
C PRO A 74 2.97 7.97 -11.26
N ASP A 75 4.12 7.30 -11.16
CA ASP A 75 4.77 6.59 -12.26
C ASP A 75 3.99 5.34 -12.66
N GLU A 76 3.50 4.60 -11.65
CA GLU A 76 2.79 3.35 -11.83
C GLU A 76 1.43 3.42 -11.17
N VAL A 77 0.39 2.97 -11.88
CA VAL A 77 -0.97 2.86 -11.37
C VAL A 77 -1.48 1.47 -11.69
N VAL A 78 -1.87 0.75 -10.66
CA VAL A 78 -2.36 -0.62 -10.72
C VAL A 78 -3.79 -0.67 -10.21
N ASP A 79 -4.65 -1.38 -10.93
CA ASP A 79 -5.99 -1.69 -10.46
C ASP A 79 -5.91 -2.80 -9.40
N GLY A 80 -6.45 -2.50 -8.23
CA GLY A 80 -6.40 -3.31 -7.02
C GLY A 80 -5.24 -2.90 -6.12
N ASP A 81 -4.90 -3.83 -5.25
CA ASP A 81 -3.93 -3.68 -4.18
C ASP A 81 -2.46 -3.65 -4.64
N GLY A 82 -2.20 -3.95 -5.92
CA GLY A 82 -0.82 -4.03 -6.44
C GLY A 82 0.05 -5.04 -5.69
N GLY A 83 -0.57 -6.06 -5.07
CA GLY A 83 0.10 -7.09 -4.27
C GLY A 83 0.60 -6.63 -2.89
N LEU A 84 0.30 -5.39 -2.49
CA LEU A 84 0.71 -4.79 -1.22
C LEU A 84 -0.49 -4.54 -0.30
N PRO A 85 -1.02 -5.59 0.37
CA PRO A 85 -2.23 -5.47 1.16
C PRO A 85 -2.06 -4.37 2.21
N PRO A 86 -2.99 -3.39 2.31
CA PRO A 86 -2.93 -2.48 3.43
C PRO A 86 -3.01 -3.33 4.70
N GLU A 87 -2.25 -2.95 5.73
CA GLU A 87 -2.34 -3.66 7.00
C GLU A 87 -3.78 -3.64 7.49
N GLN A 88 -4.48 -4.75 7.28
CA GLN A 88 -5.84 -4.94 7.75
C GLN A 88 -5.74 -4.97 9.26
N THR A 89 -6.13 -3.87 9.90
CA THR A 89 -6.40 -3.88 11.33
C THR A 89 -7.54 -4.87 11.52
N THR A 90 -7.18 -6.11 11.85
CA THR A 90 -8.16 -7.12 12.24
C THR A 90 -8.92 -6.49 13.41
N PRO A 91 -10.24 -6.29 13.34
CA PRO A 91 -10.98 -5.90 14.52
C PRO A 91 -10.80 -7.07 15.50
N THR A 92 -9.91 -6.92 16.47
CA THR A 92 -9.84 -7.85 17.59
C THR A 92 -11.05 -7.58 18.48
N VAL A 93 -12.24 -7.96 18.00
CA VAL A 93 -13.38 -8.23 18.86
C VAL A 93 -13.28 -9.70 19.22
N ARG A 94 -12.48 -9.99 20.26
CA ARG A 94 -12.76 -11.16 21.09
C ARG A 94 -13.83 -10.74 22.07
N VAL A 95 -15.05 -11.22 21.84
CA VAL A 95 -16.13 -11.29 22.83
C VAL A 95 -15.70 -12.16 24.02
#